data_AF-A0AAN6LXV1-F1
#
_entry.id   AF-A0AAN6LXV1-F1
#
_cell.length_a   1.000
_cell.length_b   1.000
_cell.length_c   1.000
_cell.angle_alpha   90.00
_cell.angle_beta   90.00
_cell.angle_gamma   90.00
#
_symmetry.space_group_name_H-M   'P 1'
#
loop_
_entity.id
_entity.type
_entity.pdbx_description
1 polymer ?
#
loop_
_entity_poly.entity_id
_entity_poly.type
_entity_poly.pdbx_seq_one_letter_code
_entity_poly.pdbx_strand_id
1 'polypeptide(L)'
;MAMPNPASTAAWSSPLQPPAYNTVVVRTSLARPPPSTVGDSDSSMSLSPIDPPPQAATAPSAKPAKVEWSPAVREYVGRAFEAENAIAGITRDDTTRKLRDIISFFAERSQLESVDWTTYPLPQELLREERRVHAQAQINTLLSSPSGLANPNPTLESPQTKKRKSQDKSDLSESADTSIPPWRRTNLESRITFSNGHNEKRHKKNALSSDASSKLDQADLEKRKQRFQLGKHGNSSTPPWSSPKPDSDMDMDTAPCVGTNMNLEKSYFRLTAPPKPETVRPQHVLEQTLAMLRKKWKTEKNYGYMCNQFKSLRQDLTVQHIKNEFTVKVYESHARIALEQGDMGEYNQCQTQLKALYAQNLPGKPDEFTAYRILYFVYTCNKTDMNDLLAELTPADKTKQDIKHALEVRSSLAAGNYHRFFRLYSVAPNMGGYLMDMFIERERLHALANISRAYISVALRYLSDELQFGDDDECREFLKSHGASYAIEEKIDERGAVQYRIKVKEASSTFESLRQAAFARVDIKGQI
;
A
#
# COMPACT_ATOMS: atom_id res chain seq x y z
N MET A 1 18.08 -66.64 -30.07
CA MET A 1 18.19 -66.03 -31.41
C MET A 1 17.88 -64.55 -31.23
N ALA A 2 18.80 -63.57 -31.13
CA ALA A 2 20.19 -63.46 -31.64
C ALA A 2 20.22 -63.68 -33.16
N MET A 3 20.61 -62.75 -34.05
CA MET A 3 21.56 -61.60 -34.02
C MET A 3 21.10 -60.51 -35.06
N PRO A 4 21.90 -59.53 -35.53
CA PRO A 4 22.65 -58.48 -34.82
C PRO A 4 22.40 -57.03 -35.39
N ASN A 5 23.09 -56.05 -34.81
CA ASN A 5 23.28 -54.68 -35.31
C ASN A 5 24.13 -54.63 -36.61
N PRO A 6 24.20 -53.48 -37.31
CA PRO A 6 25.51 -52.84 -37.39
C PRO A 6 25.50 -51.32 -37.14
N ALA A 7 26.62 -50.82 -36.59
CA ALA A 7 26.91 -49.41 -36.41
C ALA A 7 28.12 -48.98 -37.26
N SER A 8 28.11 -47.74 -37.79
CA SER A 8 29.28 -46.88 -37.99
C SER A 8 28.83 -45.48 -38.43
N THR A 9 29.22 -44.39 -37.74
CA THR A 9 30.40 -43.51 -38.02
C THR A 9 30.37 -42.87 -39.42
N ALA A 10 30.72 -41.61 -39.71
CA ALA A 10 31.28 -40.44 -38.98
C ALA A 10 31.10 -39.16 -39.89
N ALA A 11 31.34 -37.88 -39.54
CA ALA A 11 31.61 -37.17 -38.27
C ALA A 11 31.65 -35.62 -38.48
N TRP A 12 31.15 -34.82 -37.51
CA TRP A 12 31.40 -33.37 -37.26
C TRP A 12 30.81 -32.36 -38.29
N SER A 13 30.39 -31.12 -37.97
CA SER A 13 30.81 -30.18 -36.92
C SER A 13 29.78 -29.07 -36.56
N SER A 14 29.98 -28.45 -35.38
CA SER A 14 29.46 -27.16 -34.87
C SER A 14 28.02 -27.03 -34.32
N PRO A 15 27.78 -26.16 -33.30
CA PRO A 15 26.67 -26.32 -32.36
C PRO A 15 25.57 -25.24 -32.44
N LEU A 16 24.32 -25.66 -32.27
CA LEU A 16 23.20 -24.76 -31.97
C LEU A 16 23.23 -24.34 -30.49
N GLN A 17 23.17 -23.03 -30.24
CA GLN A 17 23.09 -22.48 -28.87
C GLN A 17 21.76 -22.87 -28.20
N PRO A 18 21.76 -23.33 -26.93
CA PRO A 18 20.54 -23.43 -26.15
C PRO A 18 20.06 -22.03 -25.71
N PRO A 19 18.74 -21.76 -25.63
CA PRO A 19 18.22 -20.47 -25.19
C PRO A 19 18.52 -20.23 -23.70
N ALA A 20 19.05 -19.05 -23.39
CA ALA A 20 19.46 -18.67 -22.04
C ALA A 20 18.25 -18.34 -21.13
N TYR A 21 17.71 -19.36 -20.47
CA TYR A 21 16.82 -19.18 -19.33
C TYR A 21 17.64 -18.90 -18.07
N ASN A 22 17.58 -17.67 -17.57
CA ASN A 22 18.05 -17.35 -16.21
C ASN A 22 16.99 -17.81 -15.21
N THR A 23 17.22 -18.94 -14.53
CA THR A 23 16.48 -19.32 -13.33
C THR A 23 16.77 -18.31 -12.22
N VAL A 24 15.78 -17.51 -11.85
CA VAL A 24 15.92 -16.54 -10.75
C VAL A 24 15.83 -17.27 -9.41
N VAL A 25 16.89 -17.14 -8.61
CA VAL A 25 16.93 -17.70 -7.24
C VAL A 25 16.14 -16.79 -6.31
N VAL A 26 15.17 -17.38 -5.58
CA VAL A 26 14.43 -16.71 -4.51
C VAL A 26 15.41 -16.21 -3.45
N ARG A 27 15.35 -14.91 -3.11
CA ARG A 27 16.15 -14.34 -2.02
C ARG A 27 15.38 -14.40 -0.71
N THR A 28 15.87 -15.23 0.20
CA THR A 28 15.55 -15.21 1.62
C THR A 28 16.24 -14.05 2.34
N SER A 29 15.80 -13.79 3.58
CA SER A 29 16.34 -12.86 4.59
C SER A 29 16.08 -11.35 4.44
N LEU A 30 15.22 -10.84 5.35
CA LEU A 30 15.26 -9.48 5.86
C LEU A 30 16.14 -9.46 7.12
N ALA A 31 17.41 -9.08 6.99
CA ALA A 31 18.29 -8.82 8.13
C ALA A 31 19.28 -7.69 7.83
N ARG A 32 19.39 -6.72 8.75
CA ARG A 32 20.30 -5.57 8.64
C ARG A 32 21.55 -5.83 9.50
N PRO A 33 22.77 -5.86 8.95
CA PRO A 33 23.98 -6.02 9.75
C PRO A 33 24.34 -4.73 10.51
N PRO A 34 24.88 -4.82 11.74
CA PRO A 34 25.44 -3.68 12.48
C PRO A 34 26.84 -3.28 11.96
N PRO A 35 27.31 -2.06 12.24
CA PRO A 35 28.62 -1.58 11.77
C PRO A 35 29.77 -2.21 12.57
N SER A 36 30.76 -2.76 11.86
CA SER A 36 31.98 -3.32 12.45
C SER A 36 33.04 -2.24 12.69
N THR A 37 33.54 -2.16 13.92
CA THR A 37 34.74 -1.39 14.28
C THR A 37 36.00 -2.13 13.84
N VAL A 38 36.89 -1.47 13.09
CA VAL A 38 38.21 -2.00 12.72
C VAL A 38 39.25 -1.45 13.69
N GLY A 39 40.07 -2.33 14.27
CA GLY A 39 41.20 -1.97 15.14
C GLY A 39 42.54 -2.07 14.40
N ASP A 40 43.55 -1.40 14.94
CA ASP A 40 44.91 -1.31 14.39
C ASP A 40 45.64 -2.66 14.28
N SER A 41 46.53 -2.77 13.28
CA SER A 41 47.77 -3.55 13.37
C SER A 41 48.81 -3.00 12.39
N ASP A 42 49.92 -2.55 12.96
CA ASP A 42 51.11 -1.98 12.33
C ASP A 42 51.87 -2.97 11.42
N SER A 43 52.51 -2.46 10.36
CA SER A 43 53.74 -3.01 9.76
C SER A 43 54.34 -2.05 8.73
N SER A 44 55.53 -1.55 9.04
CA SER A 44 56.28 -0.57 8.25
C SER A 44 57.10 -1.19 7.10
N MET A 45 57.26 -0.43 6.01
CA MET A 45 58.51 -0.35 5.23
C MET A 45 58.60 1.05 4.58
N SER A 46 59.79 1.65 4.63
CA SER A 46 60.05 3.05 4.24
C SER A 46 60.85 3.11 2.94
N LEU A 47 60.58 4.11 2.09
CA LEU A 47 61.54 4.83 1.24
C LEU A 47 60.86 6.07 0.60
N SER A 48 61.51 7.23 0.69
CA SER A 48 61.04 8.55 0.20
C SER A 48 62.16 9.22 -0.64
N PRO A 49 62.06 10.47 -1.14
CA PRO A 49 60.88 11.28 -1.51
C PRO A 49 60.98 11.93 -2.92
N ILE A 50 59.88 12.38 -3.52
CA ILE A 50 59.86 13.45 -4.54
C ILE A 50 58.65 14.37 -4.27
N ASP A 51 58.87 15.69 -4.27
CA ASP A 51 57.90 16.75 -3.97
C ASP A 51 57.70 17.72 -5.17
N PRO A 52 56.71 18.64 -5.20
CA PRO A 52 55.78 18.70 -6.34
C PRO A 52 55.61 20.10 -7.00
N PRO A 53 54.77 20.21 -8.05
CA PRO A 53 54.12 21.45 -8.48
C PRO A 53 52.63 21.53 -8.02
N PRO A 54 51.98 22.73 -8.08
CA PRO A 54 51.12 23.19 -6.97
C PRO A 54 49.62 22.91 -7.05
N GLN A 55 48.98 23.09 -5.89
CA GLN A 55 47.55 22.92 -5.61
C GLN A 55 46.63 23.86 -6.39
N ALA A 56 45.49 23.33 -6.86
CA ALA A 56 44.24 24.08 -7.00
C ALA A 56 43.32 23.71 -5.82
N ALA A 57 42.82 24.71 -5.09
CA ALA A 57 42.13 24.49 -3.82
C ALA A 57 40.74 23.85 -4.00
N THR A 58 40.54 22.65 -3.46
CA THR A 58 39.22 22.07 -3.24
C THR A 58 38.55 22.72 -2.03
N ALA A 59 37.36 23.29 -2.21
CA ALA A 59 36.56 23.78 -1.08
C ALA A 59 36.19 22.63 -0.12
N PRO A 60 36.20 22.86 1.22
CA PRO A 60 35.92 21.80 2.18
C PRO A 60 34.45 21.37 2.12
N SER A 61 34.23 20.06 2.05
CA SER A 61 32.90 19.45 2.15
C SER A 61 32.24 19.80 3.49
N ALA A 62 31.04 20.39 3.44
CA ALA A 62 30.28 20.72 4.65
C ALA A 62 29.99 19.45 5.48
N LYS A 63 30.36 19.49 6.76
CA LYS A 63 29.91 18.51 7.76
C LYS A 63 28.38 18.62 7.91
N PRO A 64 27.65 17.54 8.22
CA PRO A 64 26.22 17.64 8.49
C PRO A 64 26.01 18.61 9.67
N ALA A 65 25.21 19.66 9.44
CA ALA A 65 24.91 20.63 10.47
C ALA A 65 24.24 19.93 11.66
N LYS A 66 24.79 20.10 12.87
CA LYS A 66 24.04 19.82 14.08
C LYS A 66 22.81 20.75 14.05
N VAL A 67 21.61 20.19 14.23
CA VAL A 67 20.39 20.98 14.40
C VAL A 67 20.52 21.73 15.73
N GLU A 68 20.96 22.97 15.66
CA GLU A 68 21.11 23.84 16.82
C GLU A 68 19.75 24.47 17.13
N TRP A 69 19.03 23.85 18.07
CA TRP A 69 17.72 24.33 18.51
C TRP A 69 17.83 25.73 19.10
N SER A 70 17.14 26.69 18.48
CA SER A 70 17.08 28.08 18.95
C SER A 70 16.51 28.18 20.37
N PRO A 71 16.87 29.22 21.15
CA PRO A 71 16.37 29.39 22.52
C PRO A 71 14.83 29.36 22.61
N ALA A 72 14.15 30.00 21.66
CA ALA A 72 12.69 30.06 21.60
C ALA A 72 12.02 28.68 21.46
N VAL A 73 12.61 27.75 20.69
CA VAL A 73 12.10 26.37 20.59
C VAL A 73 12.29 25.63 21.91
N ARG A 74 13.43 25.83 22.60
CA ARG A 74 13.69 25.19 23.91
C ARG A 74 12.74 25.69 24.99
N GLU A 75 12.43 26.99 24.99
CA GLU A 75 11.47 27.62 25.90
C GLU A 75 10.04 27.12 25.64
N TYR A 76 9.64 26.96 24.37
CA TYR A 76 8.36 26.35 24.01
C TYR A 76 8.25 24.88 24.46
N VAL A 77 9.33 24.10 24.31
CA VAL A 77 9.42 22.73 24.86
C VAL A 77 9.30 22.73 26.38
N GLY A 78 9.89 23.72 27.07
CA GLY A 78 9.76 23.91 28.52
C GLY A 78 8.30 24.16 28.93
N ARG A 79 7.69 25.22 28.38
CA ARG A 79 6.30 25.61 28.67
C ARG A 79 5.28 24.51 28.40
N ALA A 80 5.51 23.66 27.39
CA ALA A 80 4.66 22.50 27.10
C ALA A 80 4.57 21.46 28.23
N PHE A 81 5.53 21.42 29.17
CA PHE A 81 5.58 20.49 30.31
C PHE A 81 5.53 21.17 31.70
N GLU A 82 5.34 22.49 31.75
CA GLU A 82 5.09 23.20 33.02
C GLU A 82 3.78 22.76 33.67
N ALA A 83 3.77 22.69 35.00
CA ALA A 83 2.61 22.23 35.77
C ALA A 83 1.38 23.15 35.63
N GLU A 84 1.61 24.44 35.40
CA GLU A 84 0.55 25.45 35.22
C GLU A 84 -0.18 25.30 33.87
N ASN A 85 0.51 24.77 32.86
CA ASN A 85 -0.03 24.55 31.51
C ASN A 85 -0.68 23.15 31.34
N ALA A 86 -0.80 22.36 32.42
CA ALA A 86 -1.31 21.00 32.39
C ALA A 86 -2.85 20.95 32.27
N ILE A 87 -3.35 20.41 31.16
CA ILE A 87 -4.79 20.28 30.89
C ILE A 87 -5.30 18.90 31.33
N ALA A 88 -6.31 18.89 32.20
CA ALA A 88 -6.96 17.67 32.67
C ALA A 88 -7.46 16.79 31.51
N GLY A 89 -7.07 15.51 31.51
CA GLY A 89 -7.43 14.54 30.47
C GLY A 89 -6.49 14.46 29.28
N ILE A 90 -5.40 15.23 29.25
CA ILE A 90 -4.31 15.09 28.28
C ILE A 90 -3.13 14.41 28.97
N THR A 91 -2.63 13.32 28.40
CA THR A 91 -1.50 12.58 28.99
C THR A 91 -0.16 13.22 28.61
N ARG A 92 0.86 13.02 29.43
CA ARG A 92 2.23 13.46 29.11
C ARG A 92 2.71 12.90 27.77
N ASP A 93 2.33 11.66 27.45
CA ASP A 93 2.68 11.00 26.19
C ASP A 93 1.99 11.63 24.98
N ASP A 94 0.73 12.06 25.12
CA ASP A 94 0.02 12.80 24.06
C ASP A 94 0.68 14.15 23.80
N THR A 95 1.05 14.88 24.86
CA THR A 95 1.83 16.13 24.77
C THR A 95 3.16 15.90 24.08
N THR A 96 3.92 14.86 24.47
CA THR A 96 5.21 14.50 23.84
C THR A 96 5.06 14.15 22.37
N ARG A 97 3.99 13.42 21.99
CA ARG A 97 3.70 13.06 20.59
C ARG A 97 3.42 14.32 19.76
N LYS A 98 2.44 15.13 20.18
CA LYS A 98 2.03 16.35 19.45
C LYS A 98 3.16 17.38 19.37
N LEU A 99 3.97 17.52 20.43
CA LEU A 99 5.15 18.39 20.44
C LEU A 99 6.19 17.96 19.40
N ARG A 100 6.46 16.64 19.28
CA ARG A 100 7.36 16.10 18.25
C ARG A 100 6.82 16.38 16.85
N ASP A 101 5.52 16.21 16.64
CA ASP A 101 4.87 16.45 15.34
C ASP A 101 4.99 17.93 14.92
N ILE A 102 4.71 18.87 15.83
CA ILE A 102 4.83 20.32 15.61
C ILE A 102 6.26 20.71 15.26
N ILE A 103 7.24 20.28 16.06
CA ILE A 103 8.64 20.64 15.84
C ILE A 103 9.15 20.03 14.54
N SER A 104 8.80 18.78 14.22
CA SER A 104 9.19 18.12 12.96
C SER A 104 8.57 18.83 11.75
N PHE A 105 7.30 19.20 11.82
CA PHE A 105 6.59 19.93 10.76
C PHE A 105 7.29 21.24 10.37
N PHE A 106 7.73 22.04 11.35
CA PHE A 106 8.44 23.29 11.07
C PHE A 106 9.94 23.07 10.73
N ALA A 107 10.57 22.02 11.24
CA ALA A 107 11.94 21.64 10.88
C ALA A 107 12.05 21.21 9.41
N GLU A 108 11.15 20.35 8.93
CA GLU A 108 11.08 19.90 7.53
C GLU A 108 10.89 21.04 6.52
N ARG A 109 10.31 22.17 6.97
CA ARG A 109 10.03 23.35 6.15
C ARG A 109 11.10 24.44 6.28
N SER A 110 12.14 24.21 7.08
CA SER A 110 13.16 25.22 7.44
C SER A 110 12.54 26.51 8.02
N GLN A 111 11.42 26.38 8.74
CA GLN A 111 10.62 27.48 9.29
C GLN A 111 10.76 27.66 10.81
N LEU A 112 11.65 26.91 11.47
CA LEU A 112 11.87 26.99 12.92
C LEU A 112 12.23 28.40 13.43
N GLU A 113 12.86 29.23 12.60
CA GLU A 113 13.22 30.62 12.94
C GLU A 113 12.16 31.64 12.52
N SER A 114 11.21 31.25 11.67
CA SER A 114 10.14 32.11 11.15
C SER A 114 8.86 32.06 12.00
N VAL A 115 8.77 31.12 12.95
CA VAL A 115 7.62 30.96 13.85
C VAL A 115 7.91 31.69 15.15
N ASP A 116 6.99 32.57 15.57
CA ASP A 116 6.99 33.10 16.93
C ASP A 116 6.51 32.03 17.91
N TRP A 117 7.46 31.30 18.47
CA TRP A 117 7.21 30.29 19.50
C TRP A 117 6.67 30.86 20.80
N THR A 118 6.82 32.17 21.07
CA THR A 118 6.29 32.78 22.31
C THR A 118 4.76 32.80 22.29
N THR A 119 4.18 33.17 21.15
CA THR A 119 2.72 33.26 20.91
C THR A 119 2.11 31.97 20.33
N TYR A 120 2.92 31.01 19.84
CA TYR A 120 2.38 29.77 19.25
C TYR A 120 1.65 28.90 20.29
N PRO A 121 0.43 28.37 20.01
CA PRO A 121 -0.36 27.59 20.97
C PRO A 121 0.38 26.35 21.50
N LEU A 122 0.16 26.01 22.77
CA LEU A 122 0.82 24.85 23.37
C LEU A 122 0.24 23.52 22.84
N PRO A 123 1.01 22.42 22.83
CA PRO A 123 0.54 21.15 22.26
C PRO A 123 -0.71 20.61 22.95
N GLN A 124 -0.87 20.90 24.25
CA GLN A 124 -2.05 20.52 25.04
C GLN A 124 -3.31 21.28 24.59
N GLU A 125 -3.18 22.56 24.28
CA GLU A 125 -4.31 23.39 23.81
C GLU A 125 -4.77 22.95 22.43
N LEU A 126 -3.83 22.66 21.53
CA LEU A 126 -4.12 22.12 20.20
C LEU A 126 -4.84 20.76 20.29
N LEU A 127 -4.42 19.87 21.19
CA LEU A 127 -5.09 18.60 21.45
C LEU A 127 -6.49 18.78 22.07
N ARG A 128 -6.68 19.75 22.96
CA ARG A 128 -8.00 20.11 23.52
C ARG A 128 -8.94 20.60 22.41
N GLU A 129 -8.45 21.48 21.54
CA GLU A 129 -9.23 22.05 20.45
C GLU A 129 -9.57 21.02 19.38
N GLU A 130 -8.62 20.15 19.01
CA GLU A 130 -8.84 19.01 18.10
C GLU A 130 -9.93 18.07 18.63
N ARG A 131 -9.89 17.71 19.93
CA ARG A 131 -10.95 16.92 20.59
C ARG A 131 -12.29 17.66 20.63
N ARG A 132 -12.29 18.99 20.85
CA ARG A 132 -13.49 19.84 20.87
C ARG A 132 -14.18 19.87 19.50
N VAL A 133 -13.41 20.12 18.44
CA VAL A 133 -13.89 20.13 17.05
C VAL A 133 -14.42 18.75 16.64
N HIS A 134 -13.72 17.67 17.00
CA HIS A 134 -14.17 16.31 16.71
C HIS A 134 -15.50 15.96 17.41
N ALA A 135 -15.68 16.36 18.67
CA ALA A 135 -16.93 16.19 19.39
C ALA A 135 -18.08 17.03 18.78
N GLN A 136 -17.79 18.26 18.36
CA GLN A 136 -18.78 19.13 17.69
C GLN A 136 -19.21 18.57 16.31
N ALA A 137 -18.29 18.00 15.55
CA ALA A 137 -18.59 17.32 14.28
C ALA A 137 -19.49 16.09 14.49
N GLN A 138 -19.25 15.30 15.55
CA GLN A 138 -20.11 14.17 15.91
C GLN A 138 -21.54 14.63 16.29
N ILE A 139 -21.68 15.72 17.05
CA ILE A 139 -22.99 16.29 17.41
C ILE A 139 -23.75 16.82 16.18
N ASN A 140 -23.08 17.56 15.29
CA ASN A 140 -23.70 18.03 14.05
C ASN A 140 -24.14 16.88 13.12
N THR A 141 -23.44 15.74 13.16
CA THR A 141 -23.83 14.54 12.40
C THR A 141 -25.14 13.93 12.93
N LEU A 142 -25.38 13.98 14.24
CA LEU A 142 -26.63 13.50 14.86
C LEU A 142 -27.82 14.44 14.61
N LEU A 143 -27.59 15.75 14.53
CA LEU A 143 -28.63 16.76 14.33
C LEU A 143 -29.08 16.92 12.85
N SER A 144 -28.36 16.33 11.90
CA SER A 144 -28.58 16.55 10.45
C SER A 144 -29.50 15.50 9.77
N SER A 145 -30.27 14.72 10.53
CA SER A 145 -31.22 13.72 9.98
C SER A 145 -32.65 14.31 9.85
N PRO A 146 -33.23 14.42 8.64
CA PRO A 146 -34.52 15.09 8.45
C PRO A 146 -35.73 14.13 8.53
N SER A 147 -36.45 14.17 9.66
CA SER A 147 -37.87 13.77 9.85
C SER A 147 -38.21 14.02 11.34
N GLY A 148 -39.27 14.69 11.77
CA GLY A 148 -40.33 15.42 11.06
C GLY A 148 -41.50 15.65 12.04
N LEU A 149 -41.79 16.92 12.38
CA LEU A 149 -42.94 17.42 13.18
C LEU A 149 -43.01 17.05 14.69
N ALA A 150 -42.61 18.00 15.55
CA ALA A 150 -43.46 18.56 16.63
C ALA A 150 -42.85 19.88 17.15
N ASN A 151 -43.69 20.88 17.44
CA ASN A 151 -43.27 22.23 17.86
C ASN A 151 -43.17 22.34 19.41
N PRO A 152 -42.62 23.44 19.99
CA PRO A 152 -41.94 23.39 21.27
C PRO A 152 -42.76 23.90 22.46
N ASN A 153 -42.27 23.64 23.68
CA ASN A 153 -42.36 24.63 24.77
C ASN A 153 -41.20 24.46 25.77
N PRO A 154 -40.59 25.53 26.30
CA PRO A 154 -39.49 25.43 27.25
C PRO A 154 -39.95 25.64 28.69
N THR A 155 -39.67 24.68 29.57
CA THR A 155 -39.71 24.88 31.03
C THR A 155 -38.50 24.23 31.69
N LEU A 156 -37.89 24.97 32.61
CA LEU A 156 -36.80 24.51 33.45
C LEU A 156 -37.27 23.33 34.32
N GLU A 157 -36.41 22.34 34.54
CA GLU A 157 -35.79 22.09 35.86
C GLU A 157 -34.82 20.90 35.84
N SER A 158 -33.84 20.94 36.74
CA SER A 158 -32.95 19.82 37.08
C SER A 158 -33.71 18.86 38.01
N PRO A 159 -33.33 17.56 38.16
CA PRO A 159 -32.48 17.29 39.33
C PRO A 159 -31.54 16.07 39.25
N GLN A 160 -30.77 15.99 40.34
CA GLN A 160 -29.75 15.02 40.71
C GLN A 160 -30.28 13.64 41.18
N THR A 161 -29.54 12.58 40.81
CA THR A 161 -29.08 11.44 41.67
C THR A 161 -30.05 10.50 42.43
N LYS A 162 -29.55 9.25 42.62
CA LYS A 162 -29.79 8.27 43.72
C LYS A 162 -31.01 7.31 43.66
N LYS A 163 -30.63 6.02 43.52
CA LYS A 163 -30.98 4.85 44.37
C LYS A 163 -32.46 4.51 44.70
N ARG A 164 -32.80 3.26 44.29
CA ARG A 164 -33.46 2.17 45.07
C ARG A 164 -34.99 2.15 45.33
N LYS A 165 -35.59 1.03 44.86
CA LYS A 165 -36.38 0.01 45.62
C LYS A 165 -37.91 0.24 45.82
N SER A 166 -38.62 -0.89 45.91
CA SER A 166 -40.07 -1.14 46.19
C SER A 166 -41.01 -0.95 44.97
N GLN A 167 -41.99 -1.81 44.61
CA GLN A 167 -42.89 -2.74 45.35
C GLN A 167 -43.99 -1.97 46.13
N ASP A 168 -45.31 -2.24 46.07
CA ASP A 168 -46.14 -3.33 45.48
C ASP A 168 -47.54 -2.82 45.03
N LYS A 169 -48.31 -3.67 44.30
CA LYS A 169 -49.81 -3.86 44.24
C LYS A 169 -50.81 -2.67 44.20
N SER A 170 -52.03 -2.83 43.67
CA SER A 170 -52.97 -3.98 43.66
C SER A 170 -53.74 -4.12 42.33
N ASP A 171 -53.84 -5.33 41.74
CA ASP A 171 -55.00 -6.27 41.72
C ASP A 171 -56.25 -5.74 40.95
N LEU A 172 -56.96 -6.53 40.12
CA LEU A 172 -57.02 -8.00 39.88
C LEU A 172 -56.66 -8.32 38.38
N SER A 173 -56.74 -9.53 37.79
CA SER A 173 -57.28 -10.85 38.21
C SER A 173 -56.60 -12.04 37.50
N GLU A 174 -56.90 -13.24 38.00
CA GLU A 174 -57.00 -14.60 37.42
C GLU A 174 -56.55 -14.94 35.97
N SER A 175 -55.95 -16.11 35.67
CA SER A 175 -55.03 -17.02 36.43
C SER A 175 -54.54 -18.19 35.54
N ALA A 176 -53.22 -18.44 35.50
CA ALA A 176 -52.48 -19.68 35.12
C ALA A 176 -52.72 -20.34 33.71
N ASP A 177 -51.80 -21.09 33.09
CA ASP A 177 -50.49 -21.60 33.53
C ASP A 177 -49.48 -21.87 32.36
N THR A 178 -48.20 -21.97 32.72
CA THR A 178 -47.03 -22.53 31.99
C THR A 178 -46.43 -21.81 30.77
N SER A 179 -45.09 -21.80 30.75
CA SER A 179 -44.22 -21.09 29.79
C SER A 179 -43.40 -22.07 28.94
N ILE A 180 -43.30 -21.81 27.63
CA ILE A 180 -42.29 -22.43 26.74
C ILE A 180 -41.73 -21.35 25.77
N PRO A 181 -40.43 -20.99 25.84
CA PRO A 181 -39.83 -19.96 25.00
C PRO A 181 -39.49 -20.41 23.55
N PRO A 182 -39.32 -19.48 22.60
CA PRO A 182 -39.69 -19.68 21.19
C PRO A 182 -38.65 -20.36 20.26
N TRP A 183 -37.69 -21.13 20.80
CA TRP A 183 -36.57 -21.68 20.00
C TRP A 183 -36.81 -23.08 19.40
N ARG A 184 -38.08 -23.52 19.26
CA ARG A 184 -38.40 -24.88 18.78
C ARG A 184 -39.62 -24.96 17.85
N ARG A 185 -39.49 -24.46 16.62
CA ARG A 185 -40.29 -24.93 15.46
C ARG A 185 -39.44 -25.00 14.19
N THR A 186 -39.06 -26.23 13.83
CA THR A 186 -38.48 -26.60 12.52
C THR A 186 -39.47 -27.49 11.78
N ASN A 187 -39.82 -27.12 10.55
CA ASN A 187 -40.33 -28.03 9.52
C ASN A 187 -40.19 -27.30 8.17
N LEU A 188 -39.49 -27.76 7.13
CA LEU A 188 -39.19 -29.10 6.62
C LEU A 188 -40.38 -29.90 6.07
N GLU A 189 -41.36 -29.21 5.50
CA GLU A 189 -42.24 -29.78 4.48
C GLU A 189 -42.31 -28.80 3.28
N SER A 190 -42.34 -29.31 2.04
CA SER A 190 -42.37 -28.61 0.72
C SER A 190 -41.06 -28.52 -0.11
N ARG A 191 -40.27 -29.60 -0.15
CA ARG A 191 -39.73 -30.06 -1.44
C ARG A 191 -40.72 -31.06 -2.03
N ILE A 192 -40.89 -31.04 -3.36
CA ILE A 192 -41.80 -31.82 -4.23
C ILE A 192 -43.01 -31.00 -4.73
N THR A 193 -42.84 -30.33 -5.87
CA THR A 193 -43.72 -30.37 -7.05
C THR A 193 -43.09 -29.50 -8.16
N PHE A 194 -42.96 -30.04 -9.38
CA PHE A 194 -42.58 -29.27 -10.56
C PHE A 194 -43.82 -28.55 -11.13
N SER A 195 -43.69 -27.29 -11.51
CA SER A 195 -44.57 -26.69 -12.52
C SER A 195 -43.82 -25.62 -13.33
N ASN A 196 -44.14 -25.55 -14.62
CA ASN A 196 -43.41 -24.85 -15.66
C ASN A 196 -43.94 -23.40 -15.83
N GLY A 197 -43.09 -22.41 -16.11
CA GLY A 197 -43.57 -21.05 -16.42
C GLY A 197 -42.51 -19.94 -16.45
N HIS A 198 -42.19 -19.45 -17.65
CA HIS A 198 -41.42 -18.22 -17.86
C HIS A 198 -42.37 -17.00 -17.87
N ASN A 199 -42.06 -15.94 -17.10
CA ASN A 199 -41.52 -14.67 -17.61
C ASN A 199 -41.85 -13.42 -16.73
N GLU A 200 -40.92 -12.47 -16.73
CA GLU A 200 -40.98 -11.04 -16.31
C GLU A 200 -41.32 -10.56 -14.87
N LYS A 201 -40.56 -9.52 -14.48
CA LYS A 201 -40.87 -8.42 -13.53
C LYS A 201 -41.16 -8.75 -12.06
N ARG A 202 -40.08 -8.74 -11.24
CA ARG A 202 -40.15 -8.16 -9.88
C ARG A 202 -38.83 -7.55 -9.40
N HIS A 203 -38.74 -6.23 -9.45
CA HIS A 203 -37.64 -5.47 -8.83
C HIS A 203 -37.88 -5.26 -7.31
N LYS A 204 -36.78 -5.24 -6.56
CA LYS A 204 -36.52 -4.35 -5.41
C LYS A 204 -37.30 -4.57 -4.09
N LYS A 205 -36.71 -5.39 -3.20
CA LYS A 205 -36.53 -5.02 -1.77
C LYS A 205 -35.47 -5.90 -1.09
N ASN A 206 -34.27 -5.34 -0.90
CA ASN A 206 -33.35 -5.57 0.23
C ASN A 206 -32.05 -4.78 0.00
N ALA A 207 -32.00 -3.56 0.54
CA ALA A 207 -30.81 -2.72 0.56
C ALA A 207 -30.94 -1.70 1.71
N LEU A 208 -30.55 -2.12 2.93
CA LEU A 208 -30.52 -1.27 4.12
C LEU A 208 -29.35 -1.66 5.06
N SER A 209 -28.10 -1.54 4.58
CA SER A 209 -26.90 -1.51 5.43
C SER A 209 -25.60 -1.13 4.69
N SER A 210 -25.53 0.02 4.01
CA SER A 210 -24.23 0.51 3.45
C SER A 210 -24.09 2.03 3.25
N ASP A 211 -25.09 2.85 3.57
CA ASP A 211 -25.23 4.20 2.96
C ASP A 211 -24.57 5.37 3.73
N ALA A 212 -23.66 5.07 4.65
CA ALA A 212 -22.89 6.05 5.42
C ALA A 212 -21.45 6.24 4.91
N SER A 213 -20.81 5.17 4.41
CA SER A 213 -19.43 5.24 3.88
C SER A 213 -19.38 5.73 2.42
N SER A 214 -20.45 5.51 1.66
CA SER A 214 -20.54 5.82 0.22
C SER A 214 -20.44 7.32 -0.08
N LYS A 215 -21.03 8.17 0.77
CA LYS A 215 -21.24 9.60 0.47
C LYS A 215 -19.97 10.45 0.62
N LEU A 216 -19.03 10.03 1.47
CA LEU A 216 -17.74 10.69 1.63
C LEU A 216 -16.82 10.42 0.42
N ASP A 217 -16.73 9.15 0.00
CA ASP A 217 -16.01 8.75 -1.22
C ASP A 217 -16.61 9.39 -2.48
N GLN A 218 -17.95 9.44 -2.58
CA GLN A 218 -18.65 10.06 -3.72
C GLN A 218 -18.25 11.54 -3.88
N ALA A 219 -18.19 12.30 -2.78
CA ALA A 219 -17.86 13.72 -2.81
C ALA A 219 -16.40 13.99 -3.21
N ASP A 220 -15.45 13.18 -2.76
CA ASP A 220 -14.05 13.32 -3.18
C ASP A 220 -13.77 12.75 -4.57
N LEU A 221 -14.52 11.71 -5.01
CA LEU A 221 -14.54 11.27 -6.41
C LEU A 221 -15.12 12.34 -7.35
N GLU A 222 -16.15 13.07 -6.92
CA GLU A 222 -16.73 14.19 -7.70
C GLU A 222 -15.78 15.39 -7.74
N LYS A 223 -15.17 15.79 -6.62
CA LYS A 223 -14.08 16.80 -6.64
C LYS A 223 -12.91 16.36 -7.52
N ARG A 224 -12.58 15.07 -7.56
CA ARG A 224 -11.52 14.53 -8.42
C ARG A 224 -11.92 14.52 -9.90
N LYS A 225 -13.17 14.19 -10.23
CA LYS A 225 -13.72 14.32 -11.60
C LYS A 225 -13.75 15.76 -12.08
N GLN A 226 -14.18 16.70 -11.23
CA GLN A 226 -14.18 18.14 -11.54
C GLN A 226 -12.77 18.67 -11.87
N ARG A 227 -11.71 18.16 -11.22
CA ARG A 227 -10.31 18.50 -11.55
C ARG A 227 -9.83 17.99 -12.92
N PHE A 228 -10.51 17.01 -13.52
CA PHE A 228 -10.17 16.44 -14.84
C PHE A 228 -11.13 16.86 -15.97
N GLN A 229 -12.16 17.66 -15.69
CA GLN A 229 -13.17 18.08 -16.67
C GLN A 229 -12.90 19.44 -17.31
N LEU A 230 -11.63 19.84 -17.43
CA LEU A 230 -11.24 21.01 -18.24
C LEU A 230 -11.12 20.61 -19.72
N GLY A 231 -12.27 20.44 -20.40
CA GLY A 231 -12.27 20.01 -21.80
C GLY A 231 -13.61 19.60 -22.41
N LYS A 232 -14.63 20.47 -22.37
CA LYS A 232 -15.73 20.61 -23.37
C LYS A 232 -16.61 21.84 -23.05
N HIS A 233 -17.13 22.50 -24.08
CA HIS A 233 -17.55 23.92 -24.06
C HIS A 233 -18.96 24.21 -23.48
N GLY A 234 -19.22 25.49 -23.14
CA GLY A 234 -20.59 26.07 -23.27
C GLY A 234 -21.03 27.20 -22.31
N ASN A 235 -20.70 28.46 -22.66
CA ASN A 235 -21.41 29.74 -22.35
C ASN A 235 -21.66 30.28 -20.91
N SER A 236 -21.51 31.63 -20.81
CA SER A 236 -22.06 32.56 -19.79
C SER A 236 -21.40 32.56 -18.40
N SER A 237 -21.06 33.68 -17.74
CA SER A 237 -21.02 35.13 -18.08
C SER A 237 -20.01 35.82 -17.15
N THR A 238 -19.22 36.78 -17.65
CA THR A 238 -18.22 37.54 -16.86
C THR A 238 -18.73 38.91 -16.38
N PRO A 239 -18.45 39.33 -15.13
CA PRO A 239 -18.55 40.74 -14.72
C PRO A 239 -17.36 41.58 -15.26
N PRO A 240 -17.48 42.93 -15.31
CA PRO A 240 -16.62 43.74 -16.16
C PRO A 240 -15.40 44.35 -15.46
N TRP A 241 -14.20 44.04 -15.95
CA TRP A 241 -13.12 45.03 -16.01
C TRP A 241 -12.20 44.73 -17.21
N SER A 242 -12.16 45.64 -18.18
CA SER A 242 -11.36 45.49 -19.40
C SER A 242 -9.95 46.02 -19.22
N SER A 243 -9.00 45.37 -19.88
CA SER A 243 -7.82 46.02 -20.47
C SER A 243 -7.47 45.28 -21.75
N PRO A 244 -7.52 45.91 -22.94
CA PRO A 244 -7.36 45.21 -24.19
C PRO A 244 -5.89 44.83 -24.41
N LYS A 245 -5.64 43.55 -24.68
CA LYS A 245 -4.44 43.06 -25.38
C LYS A 245 -4.89 42.48 -26.72
N PRO A 246 -4.08 42.60 -27.79
CA PRO A 246 -4.48 42.16 -29.12
C PRO A 246 -4.70 40.64 -29.16
N ASP A 247 -5.91 40.23 -29.54
CA ASP A 247 -6.31 38.83 -29.68
C ASP A 247 -5.40 38.09 -30.67
N SER A 248 -4.51 37.28 -30.12
CA SER A 248 -3.65 36.34 -30.85
C SER A 248 -3.39 35.06 -30.04
N ASP A 249 -4.28 34.76 -29.08
CA ASP A 249 -4.25 33.59 -28.18
C ASP A 249 -5.49 32.67 -28.38
N MET A 250 -6.03 32.62 -29.60
CA MET A 250 -6.94 31.54 -30.04
C MET A 250 -6.15 30.63 -30.98
N ASP A 251 -6.12 29.33 -30.66
CA ASP A 251 -5.29 28.29 -31.30
C ASP A 251 -3.76 28.45 -31.15
N MET A 252 -3.29 28.61 -29.90
CA MET A 252 -1.93 28.18 -29.54
C MET A 252 -1.91 26.64 -29.42
N ASP A 253 -1.93 26.00 -30.58
CA ASP A 253 -1.67 24.57 -30.75
C ASP A 253 -0.34 24.27 -30.03
N THR A 254 -0.41 23.63 -28.86
CA THR A 254 0.70 23.63 -27.89
C THR A 254 1.77 22.65 -28.34
N ALA A 255 2.58 23.10 -29.32
CA ALA A 255 3.55 22.28 -30.02
C ALA A 255 4.44 21.54 -29.01
N PRO A 256 4.65 20.22 -29.19
CA PRO A 256 5.49 19.44 -28.27
C PRO A 256 6.85 20.11 -28.09
N CYS A 257 7.25 20.36 -26.84
CA CYS A 257 8.52 21.00 -26.51
C CYS A 257 9.68 20.03 -26.79
N VAL A 258 10.13 19.96 -28.05
CA VAL A 258 11.22 19.10 -28.49
C VAL A 258 12.49 19.48 -27.73
N GLY A 259 13.03 18.53 -26.96
CA GLY A 259 14.18 18.77 -26.11
C GLY A 259 15.48 18.96 -26.89
N THR A 260 16.39 19.77 -26.37
CA THR A 260 17.74 19.97 -26.94
C THR A 260 18.86 19.55 -25.98
N ASN A 261 18.52 19.05 -24.78
CA ASN A 261 19.50 18.65 -23.77
C ASN A 261 20.18 17.33 -24.14
N MET A 262 21.52 17.34 -24.26
CA MET A 262 22.31 16.16 -24.66
C MET A 262 22.88 15.37 -23.47
N ASN A 263 22.64 15.78 -22.23
CA ASN A 263 23.16 15.08 -21.05
C ASN A 263 22.37 13.78 -20.81
N LEU A 264 23.07 12.65 -20.65
CA LEU A 264 22.41 11.37 -20.35
C LEU A 264 21.81 11.35 -18.93
N GLU A 265 22.51 11.94 -17.96
CA GLU A 265 22.04 12.08 -16.59
C GLU A 265 21.34 13.42 -16.40
N LYS A 266 20.15 13.40 -15.79
CA LYS A 266 19.38 14.61 -15.47
C LYS A 266 18.54 14.34 -14.23
N SER A 267 18.71 15.13 -13.18
CA SER A 267 17.88 15.02 -11.97
C SER A 267 16.40 15.29 -12.26
N TYR A 268 15.50 14.59 -11.58
CA TYR A 268 14.06 14.87 -11.64
C TYR A 268 13.71 16.17 -10.89
N PHE A 269 12.97 17.06 -11.56
CA PHE A 269 12.45 18.30 -10.98
C PHE A 269 10.93 18.36 -11.15
N ARG A 270 10.19 18.84 -10.15
CA ARG A 270 8.75 19.09 -10.31
C ARG A 270 8.58 20.39 -11.12
N LEU A 271 7.94 20.30 -12.28
CA LEU A 271 7.70 21.46 -13.14
C LEU A 271 6.60 22.34 -12.52
N THR A 272 6.93 23.60 -12.24
CA THR A 272 6.01 24.66 -11.79
C THR A 272 5.75 25.70 -12.87
N ALA A 273 6.44 25.60 -14.01
CA ALA A 273 6.35 26.47 -15.18
C ALA A 273 6.55 25.61 -16.46
N PRO A 274 6.19 26.12 -17.65
CA PRO A 274 6.47 25.44 -18.92
C PRO A 274 7.95 25.05 -19.04
N PRO A 275 8.27 23.78 -19.37
CA PRO A 275 9.64 23.31 -19.48
C PRO A 275 10.32 23.91 -20.72
N LYS A 276 11.50 24.49 -20.52
CA LYS A 276 12.30 25.00 -21.63
C LYS A 276 12.96 23.85 -22.43
N PRO A 277 13.11 23.96 -23.76
CA PRO A 277 13.76 22.93 -24.59
C PRO A 277 15.14 22.50 -24.09
N GLU A 278 15.96 23.47 -23.63
CA GLU A 278 17.31 23.26 -23.07
C GLU A 278 17.35 22.35 -21.82
N THR A 279 16.21 22.17 -21.15
CA THR A 279 16.10 21.33 -19.93
C THR A 279 15.52 19.95 -20.22
N VAL A 280 15.10 19.66 -21.44
CA VAL A 280 14.43 18.42 -21.87
C VAL A 280 15.34 17.67 -22.83
N ARG A 281 15.47 16.35 -22.69
CA ARG A 281 16.31 15.52 -23.59
C ARG A 281 15.50 15.01 -24.79
N PRO A 282 16.00 15.09 -26.04
CA PRO A 282 15.34 14.54 -27.22
C PRO A 282 15.35 13.01 -27.23
N GLN A 283 14.46 12.40 -28.01
CA GLN A 283 14.23 10.94 -27.99
C GLN A 283 15.51 10.08 -28.08
N HIS A 284 16.43 10.39 -28.99
CA HIS A 284 17.66 9.59 -29.14
C HIS A 284 18.57 9.63 -27.89
N VAL A 285 18.56 10.73 -27.13
CA VAL A 285 19.26 10.85 -25.84
C VAL A 285 18.50 10.09 -24.74
N LEU A 286 17.16 10.09 -24.76
CA LEU A 286 16.35 9.29 -23.84
C LEU A 286 16.59 7.79 -24.04
N GLU A 287 16.74 7.33 -25.28
CA GLU A 287 17.07 5.94 -25.62
C GLU A 287 18.46 5.53 -25.08
N GLN A 288 19.47 6.39 -25.28
CA GLN A 288 20.81 6.20 -24.70
C GLN A 288 20.77 6.22 -23.16
N THR A 289 19.96 7.12 -22.57
CA THR A 289 19.73 7.18 -21.12
C THR A 289 19.17 5.86 -20.61
N LEU A 290 18.14 5.29 -21.24
CA LEU A 290 17.57 4.00 -20.81
C LEU A 290 18.62 2.87 -20.87
N ALA A 291 19.45 2.83 -21.93
CA ALA A 291 20.52 1.85 -22.04
C ALA A 291 21.56 1.99 -20.91
N MET A 292 21.96 3.24 -20.60
CA MET A 292 22.86 3.56 -19.50
C MET A 292 22.28 3.17 -18.14
N LEU A 293 21.02 3.52 -17.85
CA LEU A 293 20.34 3.15 -16.59
C LEU A 293 20.21 1.63 -16.44
N ARG A 294 19.87 0.89 -17.50
CA ARG A 294 19.81 -0.58 -17.47
C ARG A 294 21.17 -1.23 -17.24
N LYS A 295 22.27 -0.59 -17.65
CA LYS A 295 23.64 -1.03 -17.31
C LYS A 295 23.96 -0.73 -15.84
N LYS A 296 23.76 0.51 -15.40
CA LYS A 296 24.03 0.94 -14.01
C LYS A 296 23.20 0.18 -12.97
N TRP A 297 21.94 -0.18 -13.25
CA TRP A 297 21.13 -0.94 -12.30
C TRP A 297 21.73 -2.32 -12.00
N LYS A 298 22.30 -2.98 -13.02
CA LYS A 298 22.95 -4.28 -12.85
C LYS A 298 24.23 -4.22 -12.02
N THR A 299 24.96 -3.11 -12.05
CA THR A 299 26.26 -2.96 -11.37
C THR A 299 26.15 -2.30 -9.99
N GLU A 300 25.41 -1.19 -9.88
CA GLU A 300 25.42 -0.32 -8.69
C GLU A 300 24.24 -0.58 -7.75
N LYS A 301 23.10 -1.05 -8.27
CA LYS A 301 21.82 -1.24 -7.53
C LYS A 301 21.37 -0.06 -6.65
N ASN A 302 21.80 1.16 -6.97
CA ASN A 302 21.40 2.36 -6.23
C ASN A 302 19.97 2.80 -6.61
N TYR A 303 18.98 2.39 -5.81
CA TYR A 303 17.57 2.68 -6.09
C TYR A 303 17.24 4.18 -6.04
N GLY A 304 17.83 4.94 -5.09
CA GLY A 304 17.58 6.37 -4.96
C GLY A 304 17.97 7.16 -6.22
N TYR A 305 19.15 6.86 -6.78
CA TYR A 305 19.58 7.39 -8.07
C TYR A 305 18.66 6.92 -9.20
N MET A 306 18.35 5.61 -9.29
CA MET A 306 17.52 5.08 -10.38
C MET A 306 16.12 5.68 -10.40
N CYS A 307 15.44 5.70 -9.27
CA CYS A 307 14.11 6.27 -9.12
C CYS A 307 14.11 7.75 -9.60
N ASN A 308 15.13 8.53 -9.23
CA ASN A 308 15.29 9.90 -9.68
C ASN A 308 15.50 10.01 -11.21
N GLN A 309 16.42 9.22 -11.78
CA GLN A 309 16.68 9.25 -13.23
C GLN A 309 15.50 8.75 -14.07
N PHE A 310 14.80 7.69 -13.65
CA PHE A 310 13.61 7.19 -14.33
C PHE A 310 12.40 8.14 -14.19
N LYS A 311 12.27 8.88 -13.08
CA LYS A 311 11.29 9.98 -12.97
C LYS A 311 11.58 11.09 -13.99
N SER A 312 12.84 11.50 -14.10
CA SER A 312 13.31 12.48 -15.08
C SER A 312 13.08 12.03 -16.52
N LEU A 313 13.40 10.76 -16.83
CA LEU A 313 13.19 10.13 -18.14
C LEU A 313 11.70 10.06 -18.53
N ARG A 314 10.83 9.64 -17.61
CA ARG A 314 9.37 9.63 -17.83
C ARG A 314 8.78 11.03 -17.97
N GLN A 315 9.32 12.01 -17.25
CA GLN A 315 8.92 13.41 -17.37
C GLN A 315 9.25 13.97 -18.76
N ASP A 316 10.47 13.76 -19.26
CA ASP A 316 10.86 14.24 -20.59
C ASP A 316 10.00 13.65 -21.71
N LEU A 317 9.62 12.37 -21.60
CA LEU A 317 8.66 11.72 -22.51
C LEU A 317 7.26 12.35 -22.44
N THR A 318 6.79 12.66 -21.22
CA THR A 318 5.47 13.27 -20.99
C THR A 318 5.42 14.68 -21.57
N VAL A 319 6.45 15.48 -21.33
CA VAL A 319 6.60 16.87 -21.82
C VAL A 319 6.66 16.95 -23.34
N GLN A 320 7.32 15.99 -23.99
CA GLN A 320 7.40 15.90 -25.46
C GLN A 320 6.21 15.16 -26.08
N HIS A 321 5.20 14.77 -25.29
CA HIS A 321 4.05 13.98 -25.73
C HIS A 321 4.42 12.66 -26.47
N ILE A 322 5.62 12.12 -26.21
CA ILE A 322 6.14 10.92 -26.88
C ILE A 322 5.42 9.68 -26.32
N LYS A 323 4.57 9.06 -27.15
CA LYS A 323 3.82 7.84 -26.83
C LYS A 323 4.07 6.78 -27.90
N ASN A 324 5.14 6.01 -27.73
CA ASN A 324 5.53 4.94 -28.64
C ASN A 324 5.99 3.69 -27.86
N GLU A 325 6.46 2.67 -28.56
CA GLU A 325 7.01 1.44 -27.96
C GLU A 325 8.17 1.73 -26.97
N PHE A 326 9.00 2.74 -27.24
CA PHE A 326 10.06 3.14 -26.32
C PHE A 326 9.48 3.69 -25.00
N THR A 327 8.44 4.53 -25.07
CA THR A 327 7.71 5.00 -23.88
C THR A 327 7.21 3.83 -23.05
N VAL A 328 6.58 2.82 -23.66
CA VAL A 328 6.13 1.59 -22.96
C VAL A 328 7.32 0.91 -22.27
N LYS A 329 8.42 0.64 -23.00
CA LYS A 329 9.64 0.01 -22.44
C LYS A 329 10.22 0.77 -21.24
N VAL A 330 10.20 2.11 -21.25
CA VAL A 330 10.65 2.92 -20.11
C VAL A 330 9.74 2.71 -18.89
N TYR A 331 8.42 2.79 -19.07
CA TYR A 331 7.47 2.62 -17.98
C TYR A 331 7.49 1.20 -17.42
N GLU A 332 7.55 0.16 -18.27
CA GLU A 332 7.69 -1.21 -17.82
C GLU A 332 9.00 -1.42 -17.04
N SER A 333 10.13 -0.89 -17.53
CA SER A 333 11.44 -1.05 -16.88
C SER A 333 11.44 -0.42 -15.49
N HIS A 334 10.89 0.80 -15.35
CA HIS A 334 10.80 1.46 -14.05
C HIS A 334 9.83 0.76 -13.11
N ALA A 335 8.68 0.27 -13.62
CA ALA A 335 7.73 -0.48 -12.81
C ALA A 335 8.32 -1.78 -12.24
N ARG A 336 9.09 -2.53 -13.06
CA ARG A 336 9.81 -3.72 -12.60
C ARG A 336 10.85 -3.39 -11.53
N ILE A 337 11.67 -2.35 -11.72
CA ILE A 337 12.65 -1.89 -10.71
C ILE A 337 11.96 -1.45 -9.41
N ALA A 338 10.81 -0.77 -9.49
CA ALA A 338 10.04 -0.38 -8.31
C ALA A 338 9.50 -1.60 -7.55
N LEU A 339 9.07 -2.66 -8.23
CA LEU A 339 8.68 -3.93 -7.61
C LEU A 339 9.87 -4.63 -6.93
N GLU A 340 11.05 -4.68 -7.55
CA GLU A 340 12.28 -5.24 -6.94
C GLU A 340 12.68 -4.55 -5.62
N GLN A 341 12.15 -3.34 -5.37
CA GLN A 341 12.51 -2.49 -4.23
C GLN A 341 11.31 -2.19 -3.30
N GLY A 342 10.15 -2.80 -3.55
CA GLY A 342 8.94 -2.61 -2.72
C GLY A 342 8.27 -1.22 -2.84
N ASP A 343 8.64 -0.40 -3.82
CA ASP A 343 8.08 0.94 -4.01
C ASP A 343 6.74 0.89 -4.76
N MET A 344 5.69 0.53 -4.00
CA MET A 344 4.31 0.46 -4.49
C MET A 344 3.79 1.83 -4.99
N GLY A 345 4.36 2.94 -4.51
CA GLY A 345 3.99 4.28 -4.92
C GLY A 345 4.44 4.60 -6.35
N GLU A 346 5.69 4.26 -6.68
CA GLU A 346 6.22 4.41 -8.05
C GLU A 346 5.71 3.33 -9.00
N TYR A 347 5.56 2.09 -8.53
CA TYR A 347 4.93 1.04 -9.31
C TYR A 347 3.50 1.44 -9.74
N ASN A 348 2.65 1.91 -8.83
CA ASN A 348 1.27 2.29 -9.16
C ASN A 348 1.19 3.50 -10.12
N GLN A 349 2.10 4.48 -9.98
CA GLN A 349 2.24 5.57 -10.95
C GLN A 349 2.59 5.04 -12.35
N CYS A 350 3.52 4.09 -12.46
CA CYS A 350 3.90 3.51 -13.75
C CYS A 350 2.77 2.66 -14.34
N GLN A 351 2.12 1.83 -13.52
CA GLN A 351 1.03 0.94 -13.93
C GLN A 351 -0.20 1.72 -14.41
N THR A 352 -0.53 2.86 -13.77
CA THR A 352 -1.60 3.76 -14.23
C THR A 352 -1.32 4.31 -15.64
N GLN A 353 -0.07 4.73 -15.91
CA GLN A 353 0.34 5.21 -17.22
C GLN A 353 0.41 4.08 -18.27
N LEU A 354 0.85 2.88 -17.88
CA LEU A 354 0.85 1.70 -18.74
C LEU A 354 -0.56 1.32 -19.20
N LYS A 355 -1.59 1.39 -18.34
CA LYS A 355 -2.99 1.19 -18.77
C LYS A 355 -3.37 2.15 -19.91
N ALA A 356 -3.02 3.43 -19.78
CA ALA A 356 -3.31 4.43 -20.81
C ALA A 356 -2.49 4.23 -22.11
N LEU A 357 -1.26 3.70 -22.03
CA LEU A 357 -0.43 3.38 -23.19
C LEU A 357 -0.90 2.12 -23.93
N TYR A 358 -1.28 1.06 -23.21
CA TYR A 358 -1.82 -0.15 -23.84
C TYR A 358 -3.18 0.08 -24.49
N ALA A 359 -4.01 1.00 -23.97
CA ALA A 359 -5.24 1.42 -24.62
C ALA A 359 -5.04 2.08 -26.00
N GLN A 360 -3.80 2.48 -26.35
CA GLN A 360 -3.43 2.97 -27.68
C GLN A 360 -2.89 1.85 -28.60
N ASN A 361 -3.03 0.57 -28.22
CA ASN A 361 -2.51 -0.60 -28.93
C ASN A 361 -0.98 -0.59 -29.15
N LEU A 362 -0.23 0.08 -28.26
CA LEU A 362 1.23 0.07 -28.31
C LEU A 362 1.79 -1.29 -27.86
N PRO A 363 2.83 -1.82 -28.53
CA PRO A 363 3.42 -3.11 -28.18
C PRO A 363 4.16 -3.07 -26.83
N GLY A 364 4.15 -4.19 -26.11
CA GLY A 364 4.76 -4.35 -24.79
C GLY A 364 4.29 -5.64 -24.11
N LYS A 365 4.12 -5.61 -22.79
CA LYS A 365 3.65 -6.74 -21.96
C LYS A 365 2.32 -6.44 -21.24
N PRO A 366 1.22 -6.17 -21.96
CA PRO A 366 -0.08 -5.85 -21.35
C PRO A 366 -0.58 -6.94 -20.40
N ASP A 367 -0.31 -8.21 -20.74
CA ASP A 367 -0.77 -9.39 -20.02
C ASP A 367 -0.14 -9.48 -18.61
N GLU A 368 1.18 -9.34 -18.55
CA GLU A 368 1.99 -9.27 -17.32
C GLU A 368 1.50 -8.13 -16.41
N PHE A 369 1.39 -6.92 -16.97
CA PHE A 369 1.01 -5.74 -16.19
C PHE A 369 -0.47 -5.71 -15.77
N THR A 370 -1.34 -6.42 -16.49
CA THR A 370 -2.73 -6.62 -16.11
C THR A 370 -2.85 -7.63 -14.97
N ALA A 371 -2.08 -8.72 -14.99
CA ALA A 371 -1.94 -9.63 -13.85
C ALA A 371 -1.43 -8.88 -12.59
N TYR A 372 -0.39 -8.06 -12.75
CA TYR A 372 0.12 -7.21 -11.67
C TYR A 372 -0.90 -6.17 -11.16
N ARG A 373 -1.78 -5.64 -12.02
CA ARG A 373 -2.87 -4.75 -11.59
C ARG A 373 -3.93 -5.49 -10.77
N ILE A 374 -4.26 -6.73 -11.12
CA ILE A 374 -5.14 -7.59 -10.31
C ILE A 374 -4.53 -7.85 -8.94
N LEU A 375 -3.26 -8.26 -8.87
CA LEU A 375 -2.55 -8.50 -7.61
C LEU A 375 -2.44 -7.23 -6.75
N TYR A 376 -2.23 -6.06 -7.36
CA TYR A 376 -2.24 -4.78 -6.67
C TYR A 376 -3.62 -4.46 -6.04
N PHE A 377 -4.73 -4.81 -6.70
CA PHE A 377 -6.07 -4.66 -6.13
C PHE A 377 -6.40 -5.69 -5.04
N VAL A 378 -5.76 -6.86 -5.06
CA VAL A 378 -5.80 -7.84 -3.96
C VAL A 378 -4.99 -7.34 -2.75
N TYR A 379 -3.83 -6.73 -2.98
CA TYR A 379 -3.03 -6.09 -1.93
C TYR A 379 -3.82 -4.97 -1.25
N THR A 380 -4.28 -3.98 -2.02
CA THR A 380 -5.03 -2.79 -1.56
C THR A 380 -6.47 -3.07 -1.13
N CYS A 381 -6.97 -4.30 -1.31
CA CYS A 381 -8.37 -4.67 -1.04
C CYS A 381 -9.43 -3.78 -1.74
N ASN A 382 -9.06 -3.09 -2.83
CA ASN A 382 -9.94 -2.21 -3.58
C ASN A 382 -10.92 -3.02 -4.44
N LYS A 383 -12.09 -3.33 -3.85
CA LYS A 383 -13.15 -4.14 -4.47
C LYS A 383 -13.80 -3.44 -5.66
N THR A 384 -13.86 -2.11 -5.67
CA THR A 384 -14.52 -1.33 -6.73
C THR A 384 -13.71 -1.40 -8.02
N ASP A 385 -12.45 -0.94 -7.99
CA ASP A 385 -11.59 -0.95 -9.18
C ASP A 385 -11.28 -2.38 -9.66
N MET A 386 -11.32 -3.37 -8.75
CA MET A 386 -11.23 -4.78 -9.09
C MET A 386 -12.43 -5.24 -9.93
N ASN A 387 -13.66 -4.86 -9.56
CA ASN A 387 -14.86 -5.23 -10.30
C ASN A 387 -14.90 -4.56 -11.68
N ASP A 388 -14.50 -3.29 -11.77
CA ASP A 388 -14.39 -2.56 -13.03
C ASP A 388 -13.38 -3.23 -13.97
N LEU A 389 -12.19 -3.61 -13.46
CA LEU A 389 -11.19 -4.36 -14.24
C LEU A 389 -11.72 -5.72 -14.71
N LEU A 390 -12.50 -6.43 -13.89
CA LEU A 390 -13.08 -7.73 -14.27
C LEU A 390 -14.15 -7.61 -15.36
N ALA A 391 -14.82 -6.47 -15.46
CA ALA A 391 -15.75 -6.10 -16.53
C ALA A 391 -15.01 -5.68 -17.82
N GLU A 392 -13.86 -5.00 -17.71
CA GLU A 392 -12.98 -4.69 -18.84
C GLU A 392 -12.34 -5.95 -19.48
N LEU A 393 -12.05 -6.99 -18.68
CA LEU A 393 -11.36 -8.20 -19.15
C LEU A 393 -12.20 -9.08 -20.09
N THR A 394 -11.71 -9.29 -21.31
CA THR A 394 -12.35 -10.18 -22.29
C THR A 394 -12.20 -11.67 -21.90
N PRO A 395 -13.00 -12.57 -22.50
CA PRO A 395 -12.80 -14.02 -22.33
C PRO A 395 -11.41 -14.50 -22.80
N ALA A 396 -10.85 -13.88 -23.85
CA ALA A 396 -9.52 -14.20 -24.35
C ALA A 396 -8.42 -13.77 -23.37
N ASP A 397 -8.59 -12.63 -22.67
CA ASP A 397 -7.61 -12.21 -21.66
C ASP A 397 -7.54 -13.20 -20.49
N LYS A 398 -8.69 -13.76 -20.12
CA LYS A 398 -8.83 -14.74 -19.03
C LYS A 398 -8.16 -16.09 -19.32
N THR A 399 -7.77 -16.38 -20.56
CA THR A 399 -7.00 -17.60 -20.90
C THR A 399 -5.49 -17.43 -20.77
N LYS A 400 -4.98 -16.19 -20.75
CA LYS A 400 -3.53 -15.89 -20.66
C LYS A 400 -2.99 -16.31 -19.30
N GLN A 401 -1.83 -16.96 -19.27
CA GLN A 401 -1.28 -17.60 -18.06
C GLN A 401 -1.12 -16.62 -16.89
N ASP A 402 -0.54 -15.45 -17.12
CA ASP A 402 -0.30 -14.44 -16.07
C ASP A 402 -1.61 -13.94 -15.46
N ILE A 403 -2.58 -13.56 -16.30
CA ILE A 403 -3.90 -13.07 -15.87
C ILE A 403 -4.68 -14.18 -15.16
N LYS A 404 -4.65 -15.40 -15.70
CA LYS A 404 -5.29 -16.57 -15.11
C LYS A 404 -4.75 -16.84 -13.69
N HIS A 405 -3.43 -16.83 -13.50
CA HIS A 405 -2.82 -16.99 -12.18
C HIS A 405 -3.31 -15.92 -11.19
N ALA A 406 -3.28 -14.65 -11.57
CA ALA A 406 -3.74 -13.56 -10.70
C ALA A 406 -5.24 -13.65 -10.37
N LEU A 407 -6.07 -14.10 -11.32
CA LEU A 407 -7.49 -14.38 -11.09
C LEU A 407 -7.70 -15.58 -10.14
N GLU A 408 -6.88 -16.63 -10.25
CA GLU A 408 -6.91 -17.77 -9.34
C GLU A 408 -6.48 -17.38 -7.92
N VAL A 409 -5.45 -16.53 -7.76
CA VAL A 409 -5.02 -15.96 -6.47
C VAL A 409 -6.19 -15.20 -5.83
N ARG A 410 -6.78 -14.25 -6.56
CA ARG A 410 -7.96 -13.49 -6.13
C ARG A 410 -9.11 -14.42 -5.71
N SER A 411 -9.41 -15.45 -6.50
CA SER A 411 -10.51 -16.39 -6.20
C SER A 411 -10.24 -17.24 -4.97
N SER A 412 -8.99 -17.65 -4.75
CA SER A 412 -8.58 -18.46 -3.60
C SER A 412 -8.75 -17.69 -2.30
N LEU A 413 -8.34 -16.42 -2.29
CA LEU A 413 -8.52 -15.51 -1.16
C LEU A 413 -9.99 -15.20 -0.89
N ALA A 414 -10.78 -14.90 -1.94
CA ALA A 414 -12.21 -14.67 -1.82
C ALA A 414 -12.98 -15.89 -1.25
N ALA A 415 -12.50 -17.11 -1.52
CA ALA A 415 -13.03 -18.35 -0.96
C ALA A 415 -12.43 -18.74 0.41
N GLY A 416 -11.46 -17.98 0.95
CA GLY A 416 -10.73 -18.33 2.17
C GLY A 416 -9.82 -19.56 2.06
N ASN A 417 -9.54 -20.03 0.83
CA ASN A 417 -8.73 -21.22 0.55
C ASN A 417 -7.23 -20.88 0.61
N TYR A 418 -6.69 -20.82 1.84
CA TYR A 418 -5.28 -20.53 2.10
C TYR A 418 -4.36 -21.57 1.44
N HIS A 419 -4.70 -22.87 1.47
CA HIS A 419 -3.93 -23.94 0.83
C HIS A 419 -3.66 -23.68 -0.66
N ARG A 420 -4.71 -23.35 -1.42
CA ARG A 420 -4.57 -23.01 -2.84
C ARG A 420 -3.81 -21.69 -3.03
N PHE A 421 -4.03 -20.71 -2.17
CA PHE A 421 -3.33 -19.43 -2.22
C PHE A 421 -1.80 -19.59 -2.03
N PHE A 422 -1.34 -20.30 -1.01
CA PHE A 422 0.09 -20.52 -0.77
C PHE A 422 0.75 -21.39 -1.85
N ARG A 423 0.03 -22.36 -2.44
CA ARG A 423 0.47 -23.05 -3.66
C ARG A 423 0.59 -22.14 -4.88
N LEU A 424 -0.28 -21.15 -5.03
CA LEU A 424 -0.19 -20.17 -6.13
C LEU A 424 0.95 -19.18 -5.90
N TYR A 425 1.22 -18.81 -4.64
CA TYR A 425 2.34 -17.95 -4.25
C TYR A 425 3.70 -18.55 -4.64
N SER A 426 3.94 -19.83 -4.36
CA SER A 426 5.20 -20.50 -4.72
C SER A 426 5.45 -20.69 -6.22
N VAL A 427 4.42 -20.53 -7.06
CA VAL A 427 4.50 -20.62 -8.53
C VAL A 427 4.14 -19.30 -9.23
N ALA A 428 4.26 -18.17 -8.53
CA ALA A 428 3.92 -16.85 -9.08
C ALA A 428 4.74 -16.52 -10.35
N PRO A 429 4.09 -16.17 -11.48
CA PRO A 429 4.79 -15.89 -12.73
C PRO A 429 5.48 -14.52 -12.69
N ASN A 430 6.57 -14.41 -13.45
CA ASN A 430 7.35 -13.18 -13.64
C ASN A 430 7.74 -12.53 -12.29
N MET A 431 7.23 -11.33 -12.01
CA MET A 431 7.49 -10.56 -10.78
C MET A 431 6.26 -10.50 -9.86
N GLY A 432 5.28 -11.38 -10.09
CA GLY A 432 4.05 -11.44 -9.29
C GLY A 432 4.30 -11.75 -7.81
N GLY A 433 5.37 -12.50 -7.49
CA GLY A 433 5.81 -12.78 -6.12
C GLY A 433 5.99 -11.50 -5.30
N TYR A 434 6.73 -10.51 -5.82
CA TYR A 434 6.95 -9.22 -5.14
C TYR A 434 5.66 -8.46 -4.80
N LEU A 435 4.57 -8.65 -5.56
CA LEU A 435 3.27 -8.08 -5.24
C LEU A 435 2.52 -8.89 -4.19
N MET A 436 2.70 -10.22 -4.16
CA MET A 436 2.10 -11.11 -3.17
C MET A 436 2.79 -10.99 -1.81
N ASP A 437 4.11 -10.76 -1.78
CA ASP A 437 4.91 -10.50 -0.57
C ASP A 437 4.30 -9.36 0.27
N MET A 438 3.78 -8.32 -0.40
CA MET A 438 3.17 -7.14 0.25
C MET A 438 1.91 -7.45 1.07
N PHE A 439 1.31 -8.64 0.93
CA PHE A 439 0.19 -9.09 1.77
C PHE A 439 0.37 -10.51 2.32
N ILE A 440 1.52 -11.17 2.12
CA ILE A 440 1.73 -12.56 2.53
C ILE A 440 1.60 -12.76 4.04
N GLU A 441 2.09 -11.80 4.83
CA GLU A 441 1.99 -11.78 6.29
C GLU A 441 0.54 -11.72 6.78
N ARG A 442 -0.27 -10.83 6.19
CA ARG A 442 -1.72 -10.70 6.45
C ARG A 442 -2.44 -12.03 6.20
N GLU A 443 -2.12 -12.71 5.10
CA GLU A 443 -2.75 -14.00 4.76
C GLU A 443 -2.20 -15.18 5.59
N ARG A 444 -0.93 -15.15 6.03
CA ARG A 444 -0.36 -16.11 6.99
C ARG A 444 -1.11 -16.03 8.33
N LEU A 445 -1.38 -14.82 8.83
CA LEU A 445 -2.20 -14.60 10.04
C LEU A 445 -3.67 -15.04 9.85
N HIS A 446 -4.25 -14.76 8.68
CA HIS A 446 -5.60 -15.24 8.32
C HIS A 446 -5.69 -16.78 8.34
N ALA A 447 -4.69 -17.46 7.77
CA ALA A 447 -4.62 -18.91 7.74
C ALA A 447 -4.41 -19.51 9.13
N LEU A 448 -3.50 -18.96 9.96
CA LEU A 448 -3.29 -19.41 11.34
C LEU A 448 -4.57 -19.30 12.20
N ALA A 449 -5.29 -18.19 12.07
CA ALA A 449 -6.60 -18.03 12.72
C ALA A 449 -7.60 -19.11 12.27
N ASN A 450 -7.67 -19.41 10.96
CA ASN A 450 -8.53 -20.49 10.45
C ASN A 450 -8.11 -21.87 10.97
N ILE A 451 -6.81 -22.19 10.98
CA ILE A 451 -6.26 -23.45 11.47
C ILE A 451 -6.56 -23.64 12.97
N SER A 452 -6.45 -22.60 13.78
CA SER A 452 -6.77 -22.63 15.23
C SER A 452 -8.24 -22.97 15.58
N ARG A 453 -9.15 -22.79 14.62
CA ARG A 453 -10.57 -23.15 14.80
C ARG A 453 -10.82 -24.63 14.47
N ALA A 454 -9.98 -25.24 13.63
CA ALA A 454 -10.12 -26.63 13.17
C ALA A 454 -9.26 -27.64 13.96
N TYR A 455 -8.08 -27.24 14.44
CA TYR A 455 -7.11 -28.13 15.07
C TYR A 455 -6.84 -27.75 16.54
N ILE A 456 -6.46 -28.73 17.36
CA ILE A 456 -5.98 -28.51 18.73
C ILE A 456 -4.48 -28.13 18.72
N SER A 457 -3.68 -28.98 18.11
CA SER A 457 -2.26 -28.76 17.83
C SER A 457 -1.90 -29.32 16.45
N VAL A 458 -0.81 -28.80 15.87
CA VAL A 458 -0.26 -29.22 14.58
C VAL A 458 1.27 -29.32 14.67
N ALA A 459 1.90 -30.07 13.77
CA ALA A 459 3.35 -30.07 13.65
C ALA A 459 3.85 -28.73 13.08
N LEU A 460 5.00 -28.26 13.54
CA LEU A 460 5.65 -27.06 12.98
C LEU A 460 5.86 -27.22 11.47
N ARG A 461 6.45 -28.35 11.06
CA ARG A 461 6.70 -28.69 9.65
C ARG A 461 5.46 -28.55 8.76
N TYR A 462 4.30 -28.98 9.26
CA TYR A 462 3.03 -28.83 8.53
C TYR A 462 2.69 -27.35 8.31
N LEU A 463 2.89 -26.47 9.31
CA LEU A 463 2.67 -25.04 9.14
C LEU A 463 3.74 -24.38 8.24
N SER A 464 4.99 -24.82 8.30
CA SER A 464 6.05 -24.37 7.39
C SER A 464 5.68 -24.65 5.93
N ASP A 465 5.30 -25.90 5.63
CA ASP A 465 4.94 -26.36 4.28
C ASP A 465 3.61 -25.75 3.80
N GLU A 466 2.59 -25.66 4.66
CA GLU A 466 1.24 -25.19 4.30
C GLU A 466 1.16 -23.67 4.10
N LEU A 467 1.96 -22.90 4.83
CA LEU A 467 2.01 -21.43 4.77
C LEU A 467 3.23 -20.90 3.99
N GLN A 468 3.92 -21.80 3.31
CA GLN A 468 5.07 -21.55 2.43
C GLN A 468 6.14 -20.67 3.10
N PHE A 469 6.59 -21.08 4.29
CA PHE A 469 7.83 -20.58 4.90
C PHE A 469 9.04 -21.24 4.22
N GLY A 470 10.20 -20.58 4.23
CA GLY A 470 11.44 -21.15 3.67
C GLY A 470 11.95 -22.33 4.49
N ASP A 471 11.82 -22.26 5.81
CA ASP A 471 12.18 -23.31 6.75
C ASP A 471 11.36 -23.23 8.06
N ASP A 472 11.57 -24.21 8.93
CA ASP A 472 10.93 -24.33 10.23
C ASP A 472 11.39 -23.23 11.22
N ASP A 473 12.56 -22.62 10.99
CA ASP A 473 13.11 -21.57 11.85
C ASP A 473 12.42 -20.22 11.56
N GLU A 474 12.21 -19.88 10.28
CA GLU A 474 11.39 -18.74 9.84
C GLU A 474 9.96 -18.85 10.39
N CYS A 475 9.35 -20.04 10.34
CA CYS A 475 8.01 -20.27 10.87
C CYS A 475 7.95 -20.04 12.40
N ARG A 476 8.93 -20.53 13.16
CA ARG A 476 9.02 -20.26 14.61
C ARG A 476 9.25 -18.78 14.90
N GLU A 477 10.13 -18.12 14.16
CA GLU A 477 10.45 -16.71 14.38
C GLU A 477 9.26 -15.80 14.06
N PHE A 478 8.52 -16.12 13.00
CA PHE A 478 7.25 -15.48 12.69
C PHE A 478 6.23 -15.61 13.83
N LEU A 479 6.11 -16.79 14.44
CA LEU A 479 5.20 -17.01 15.57
C LEU A 479 5.67 -16.27 16.83
N LYS A 480 6.98 -16.20 17.08
CA LYS A 480 7.56 -15.47 18.22
C LYS A 480 7.38 -13.96 18.08
N SER A 481 7.65 -13.37 16.91
CA SER A 481 7.49 -11.94 16.66
C SER A 481 6.03 -11.48 16.81
N HIS A 482 5.09 -12.40 16.55
CA HIS A 482 3.66 -12.23 16.75
C HIS A 482 3.16 -12.60 18.17
N GLY A 483 4.05 -12.87 19.12
CA GLY A 483 3.69 -13.15 20.52
C GLY A 483 3.09 -14.52 20.79
N ALA A 484 3.14 -15.45 19.84
CA ALA A 484 2.65 -16.82 19.98
C ALA A 484 3.72 -17.83 20.47
N SER A 485 4.86 -17.35 20.99
CA SER A 485 5.97 -18.18 21.49
C SER A 485 5.54 -19.25 22.51
N TYR A 486 4.57 -18.93 23.36
CA TYR A 486 4.04 -19.82 24.40
C TYR A 486 3.30 -21.04 23.87
N ALA A 487 2.86 -21.01 22.61
CA ALA A 487 2.14 -22.11 21.98
C ALA A 487 3.08 -23.11 21.28
N ILE A 488 4.38 -22.86 21.26
CA ILE A 488 5.40 -23.75 20.67
C ILE A 488 5.83 -24.77 21.74
N GLU A 489 5.55 -26.05 21.50
CA GLU A 489 6.02 -27.17 22.31
C GLU A 489 7.19 -27.87 21.62
N GLU A 490 8.26 -28.11 22.38
CA GLU A 490 9.35 -28.97 21.98
C GLU A 490 9.09 -30.40 22.48
N LYS A 491 9.12 -31.38 21.59
CA LYS A 491 9.02 -32.80 21.93
C LYS A 491 10.21 -33.57 21.36
N ILE A 492 10.98 -34.20 22.23
CA ILE A 492 12.02 -35.14 21.83
C ILE A 492 11.35 -36.48 21.49
N ASP A 493 11.62 -36.99 20.28
CA ASP A 493 11.15 -38.28 19.80
C ASP A 493 12.03 -39.42 20.36
N GLU A 494 11.56 -40.67 20.27
CA GLU A 494 12.25 -41.86 20.84
C GLU A 494 13.67 -42.07 20.29
N ARG A 495 13.99 -41.44 19.14
CA ARG A 495 15.29 -41.46 18.47
C ARG A 495 16.21 -40.28 18.87
N GLY A 496 15.83 -39.48 19.86
CA GLY A 496 16.53 -38.26 20.26
C GLY A 496 16.33 -37.06 19.32
N ALA A 497 15.47 -37.19 18.30
CA ALA A 497 15.19 -36.12 17.35
C ALA A 497 14.20 -35.09 17.93
N VAL A 498 14.53 -33.81 17.85
CA VAL A 498 13.66 -32.73 18.32
C VAL A 498 12.56 -32.45 17.29
N GLN A 499 11.29 -32.56 17.71
CA GLN A 499 10.12 -32.18 16.92
C GLN A 499 9.37 -31.02 17.60
N TYR A 500 9.06 -29.99 16.83
CA TYR A 500 8.25 -28.87 17.31
C TYR A 500 6.78 -29.05 16.93
N ARG A 501 5.89 -28.76 17.89
CA ARG A 501 4.44 -28.70 17.69
C ARG A 501 3.92 -27.36 18.13
N ILE A 502 2.79 -26.94 17.55
CA ILE A 502 2.16 -25.67 17.87
C ILE A 502 0.74 -25.94 18.34
N LYS A 503 0.44 -25.53 19.57
CA LYS A 503 -0.88 -25.56 20.21
C LYS A 503 -1.75 -24.44 19.67
N VAL A 504 -2.09 -24.54 18.39
CA VAL A 504 -2.86 -23.52 17.66
C VAL A 504 -4.18 -23.16 18.37
N LYS A 505 -4.80 -24.08 19.12
CA LYS A 505 -6.03 -23.79 19.88
C LYS A 505 -5.80 -22.87 21.08
N GLU A 506 -4.68 -22.99 21.78
CA GLU A 506 -4.31 -22.10 22.89
C GLU A 506 -3.95 -20.69 22.38
N ALA A 507 -3.38 -20.60 21.17
CA ALA A 507 -3.11 -19.34 20.48
C ALA A 507 -4.29 -18.77 19.66
N SER A 508 -5.48 -19.38 19.73
CA SER A 508 -6.60 -19.02 18.83
C SER A 508 -7.09 -17.58 19.01
N SER A 509 -7.14 -17.07 20.25
CA SER A 509 -7.47 -15.67 20.54
C SER A 509 -6.41 -14.70 20.03
N THR A 510 -5.13 -15.05 20.18
CA THR A 510 -3.98 -14.29 19.68
C THR A 510 -4.02 -14.19 18.16
N PHE A 511 -4.16 -15.32 17.45
CA PHE A 511 -4.23 -15.32 15.98
C PHE A 511 -5.48 -14.60 15.44
N GLU A 512 -6.63 -14.71 16.10
CA GLU A 512 -7.83 -13.95 15.69
C GLU A 512 -7.66 -12.44 15.90
N SER A 513 -7.04 -12.01 17.01
CA SER A 513 -6.72 -10.60 17.26
C SER A 513 -5.73 -10.05 16.22
N LEU A 514 -4.66 -10.80 15.94
CA LEU A 514 -3.67 -10.44 14.92
C LEU A 514 -4.27 -10.37 13.51
N ARG A 515 -5.14 -11.33 13.16
CA ARG A 515 -5.93 -11.29 11.92
C ARG A 515 -6.77 -10.02 11.84
N GLN A 516 -7.50 -9.68 12.90
CA GLN A 516 -8.31 -8.46 12.92
C GLN A 516 -7.44 -7.21 12.75
N ALA A 517 -6.30 -7.11 13.46
CA ALA A 517 -5.36 -6.00 13.34
C ALA A 517 -4.76 -5.87 11.92
N ALA A 518 -4.37 -6.98 11.29
CA ALA A 518 -3.77 -7.03 9.96
C ALA A 518 -4.74 -6.63 8.83
N PHE A 519 -6.05 -6.79 9.03
CA PHE A 519 -7.08 -6.31 8.10
C PHE A 519 -7.70 -4.95 8.52
N ALA A 520 -7.42 -4.45 9.73
CA ALA A 520 -7.89 -3.16 10.23
C ALA A 520 -6.96 -1.99 9.88
N ARG A 521 -5.68 -2.25 9.56
CA ARG A 521 -4.81 -1.26 8.93
C ARG A 521 -5.33 -0.97 7.53
N VAL A 522 -5.98 0.18 7.37
CA VAL A 522 -6.33 0.77 6.08
C VAL A 522 -5.67 2.15 6.07
N ASP A 523 -4.63 2.31 5.27
CA ASP A 523 -4.02 3.60 4.98
C ASP A 523 -5.07 4.55 4.37
N ILE A 524 -4.86 5.85 4.58
CA ILE A 524 -5.72 6.95 4.13
C ILE A 524 -5.81 7.02 2.58
N LYS A 525 -4.98 6.24 1.86
CA LYS A 525 -5.04 6.05 0.40
C LYS A 525 -5.64 4.71 -0.05
N GLY A 526 -6.20 3.91 0.86
CA GLY A 526 -6.74 2.58 0.56
C GLY A 526 -5.65 1.54 0.27
N GLN A 527 -4.47 1.67 0.87
CA GLN A 527 -3.47 0.59 0.92
C GLN A 527 -3.54 -0.08 2.31
N ILE A 528 -3.08 -1.32 2.45
CA ILE A 528 -2.99 -2.02 3.75
C ILE A 528 -1.53 -2.04 4.20
#